data_AF-A0A496QKV4-F1
#
_entry.id   AF-A0A496QKV4-F1
#
_cell.length_a   1.000
_cell.length_b   1.000
_cell.length_c   1.000
_cell.angle_alpha   90.00
_cell.angle_beta   90.00
_cell.angle_gamma   90.00
#
_symmetry.space_group_name_H-M   'P 1'
#
loop_
_entity.id
_entity.type
_entity.pdbx_description
1 polymer ?
#
loop_
_entity_poly.entity_id
_entity_poly.type
_entity_poly.pdbx_seq_one_letter_code
_entity_poly.pdbx_strand_id
1 'polypeptide(L)'
;TMSHFHDEQNVKIISDICRHAPERALFMGDWLGRYSYEWQDLWHYPQDQECFMDYRISYIYPEEIRDRADVAIFPLRLITRDKIMHIIDESARESGAEIKPLAFFDRSILIGRHTDTGDYNKNCPKLRTQVNSLFEGYVRTDLESLLVDYVPLQDFGYLNNFFEMFFMSCNTLIQYTISLLSEYDSETENMPTVPDVLPYYPEPLKEAMHSMRRLIEGAAWLKWGDVRANVIEPHLGYSLRKLEMDMQPGTGMGHSLVGIFEIRK
;
A
#
# COMPACT_ATOMS: atom_id res chain seq x y z
N THR A 1 6.57 -10.97 -10.71
CA THR A 1 5.37 -11.35 -9.94
C THR A 1 4.97 -12.76 -10.32
N MET A 2 4.49 -13.55 -9.37
CA MET A 2 3.90 -14.88 -9.57
C MET A 2 2.50 -14.80 -10.22
N SER A 3 1.92 -13.60 -10.34
CA SER A 3 0.64 -13.37 -11.02
C SER A 3 0.64 -13.64 -12.52
N HIS A 4 1.77 -13.93 -13.15
CA HIS A 4 1.79 -14.38 -14.55
C HIS A 4 1.28 -15.83 -14.72
N PHE A 5 1.13 -16.56 -13.63
CA PHE A 5 0.87 -17.98 -13.65
C PHE A 5 -0.55 -18.31 -13.21
N HIS A 6 -1.12 -19.34 -13.83
CA HIS A 6 -2.28 -20.06 -13.30
C HIS A 6 -1.92 -20.79 -12.00
N ASP A 7 -2.92 -21.21 -11.24
CA ASP A 7 -2.75 -21.88 -9.95
C ASP A 7 -1.89 -23.14 -10.11
N GLU A 8 -2.15 -23.99 -11.11
CA GLU A 8 -1.35 -25.21 -11.39
C GLU A 8 0.12 -24.90 -11.75
N GLN A 9 0.36 -23.79 -12.44
CA GLN A 9 1.72 -23.36 -12.80
C GLN A 9 2.46 -22.83 -11.57
N ASN A 10 1.78 -22.10 -10.69
CA ASN A 10 2.33 -21.70 -9.39
C ASN A 10 2.67 -22.94 -8.56
N VAL A 11 1.77 -23.93 -8.51
CA VAL A 11 2.01 -25.18 -7.81
C VAL A 11 3.29 -25.83 -8.29
N LYS A 12 3.42 -26.04 -9.61
CA LYS A 12 4.56 -26.69 -10.23
C LYS A 12 5.89 -26.00 -9.92
N ILE A 13 5.96 -24.67 -10.12
CA ILE A 13 7.20 -23.93 -9.90
C ILE A 13 7.61 -23.92 -8.42
N ILE A 14 6.66 -23.79 -7.50
CA ILE A 14 6.93 -23.81 -6.06
C ILE A 14 7.34 -25.22 -5.61
N SER A 15 6.70 -26.27 -6.12
CA SER A 15 7.09 -27.67 -5.89
C SER A 15 8.54 -27.92 -6.34
N ASP A 16 8.91 -27.43 -7.51
CA ASP A 16 10.27 -27.54 -8.05
C ASP A 16 11.28 -26.76 -7.20
N ILE A 17 10.94 -25.55 -6.74
CA ILE A 17 11.76 -24.79 -5.78
C ILE A 17 11.99 -25.62 -4.52
N CYS A 18 10.93 -26.21 -3.94
CA CYS A 18 11.02 -26.99 -2.71
C CYS A 18 11.91 -28.24 -2.87
N ARG A 19 11.85 -28.92 -4.01
CA ARG A 19 12.70 -30.08 -4.30
C ARG A 19 14.18 -29.71 -4.30
N HIS A 20 14.55 -28.54 -4.82
CA HIS A 20 15.95 -28.13 -4.98
C HIS A 20 16.50 -27.26 -3.84
N ALA A 21 15.63 -26.59 -3.07
CA ALA A 21 16.04 -25.72 -1.99
C ALA A 21 16.66 -26.51 -0.82
N PRO A 22 17.68 -25.97 -0.13
CA PRO A 22 18.19 -26.59 1.10
C PRO A 22 17.15 -26.54 2.23
N GLU A 23 17.36 -27.34 3.27
CA GLU A 23 16.53 -27.30 4.48
C GLU A 23 16.55 -25.88 5.10
N ARG A 24 15.38 -25.42 5.54
CA ARG A 24 15.15 -24.09 6.14
C ARG A 24 15.42 -22.91 5.20
N ALA A 25 15.43 -23.15 3.88
CA ALA A 25 15.42 -22.07 2.91
C ALA A 25 14.14 -21.23 3.03
N LEU A 26 14.25 -19.94 2.68
CA LEU A 26 13.12 -19.04 2.59
C LEU A 26 12.66 -18.91 1.14
N PHE A 27 11.37 -19.13 0.92
CA PHE A 27 10.68 -18.80 -0.31
C PHE A 27 9.85 -17.53 -0.10
N MET A 28 9.95 -16.60 -1.04
CA MET A 28 9.15 -15.37 -1.05
C MET A 28 8.42 -15.26 -2.38
N GLY A 29 7.09 -15.16 -2.31
CA GLY A 29 6.25 -14.95 -3.47
C GLY A 29 5.60 -13.56 -3.42
N ASP A 30 5.44 -12.96 -4.60
CA ASP A 30 4.79 -11.67 -4.80
C ASP A 30 3.72 -11.84 -5.89
N TRP A 31 2.47 -11.58 -5.53
CA TRP A 31 1.30 -11.61 -6.42
C TRP A 31 0.58 -10.28 -6.39
N LEU A 32 -0.30 -10.02 -7.36
CA LEU A 32 -1.24 -8.90 -7.31
C LEU A 32 -2.38 -9.21 -6.35
N GLY A 33 -2.65 -8.29 -5.43
CA GLY A 33 -3.70 -8.42 -4.43
C GLY A 33 -5.09 -8.29 -5.05
N ARG A 34 -5.97 -9.27 -4.87
CA ARG A 34 -7.31 -9.26 -5.49
C ARG A 34 -8.14 -8.02 -5.15
N TYR A 35 -7.99 -7.51 -3.95
CA TYR A 35 -8.80 -6.45 -3.37
C TYR A 35 -8.09 -5.10 -3.32
N SER A 36 -7.05 -4.88 -4.14
CA SER A 36 -6.49 -3.53 -4.28
C SER A 36 -7.57 -2.55 -4.70
N TYR A 37 -7.57 -1.36 -4.09
CA TYR A 37 -8.48 -0.29 -4.48
C TYR A 37 -8.20 0.22 -5.90
N GLU A 38 -7.00 0.00 -6.44
CA GLU A 38 -6.65 0.32 -7.83
C GLU A 38 -7.58 -0.33 -8.86
N TRP A 39 -8.12 -1.52 -8.54
CA TRP A 39 -9.00 -2.29 -9.40
C TRP A 39 -10.29 -2.70 -8.68
N GLN A 40 -10.88 -1.76 -7.95
CA GLN A 40 -12.16 -1.94 -7.27
C GLN A 40 -13.26 -2.47 -8.20
N ASP A 41 -13.28 -2.05 -9.46
CA ASP A 41 -14.26 -2.49 -10.44
C ASP A 41 -14.16 -4.01 -10.71
N LEU A 42 -13.07 -4.68 -10.34
CA LEU A 42 -12.87 -6.13 -10.52
C LEU A 42 -13.16 -6.96 -9.26
N TRP A 43 -13.57 -6.36 -8.13
CA TRP A 43 -13.79 -7.13 -6.89
C TRP A 43 -14.95 -8.13 -6.99
N HIS A 44 -15.94 -7.85 -7.84
CA HIS A 44 -17.16 -8.64 -8.03
C HIS A 44 -16.96 -9.95 -8.78
N TYR A 45 -15.79 -10.17 -9.40
CA TYR A 45 -15.53 -11.44 -10.05
C TYR A 45 -15.65 -12.58 -9.02
N PRO A 46 -16.09 -13.78 -9.42
CA PRO A 46 -16.20 -14.93 -8.51
C PRO A 46 -14.84 -15.36 -7.94
N GLN A 47 -14.80 -15.77 -6.67
CA GLN A 47 -13.56 -16.19 -5.99
C GLN A 47 -13.15 -17.63 -6.31
N ASP A 48 -14.10 -18.45 -6.73
CA ASP A 48 -13.90 -19.84 -7.16
C ASP A 48 -13.23 -19.95 -8.52
N GLN A 49 -13.16 -18.83 -9.27
CA GLN A 49 -12.53 -18.76 -10.58
C GLN A 49 -11.21 -17.99 -10.55
N GLU A 50 -10.35 -18.33 -11.50
CA GLU A 50 -9.15 -17.56 -11.75
C GLU A 50 -9.49 -16.23 -12.43
N CYS A 51 -9.43 -15.16 -11.66
CA CYS A 51 -9.54 -13.79 -12.16
C CYS A 51 -8.19 -13.32 -12.68
N PHE A 52 -8.10 -13.13 -13.99
CA PHE A 52 -6.99 -12.46 -14.66
C PHE A 52 -7.44 -11.08 -15.12
N MET A 53 -6.65 -10.07 -14.77
CA MET A 53 -6.81 -8.71 -15.26
C MET A 53 -5.93 -8.52 -16.49
N ASP A 54 -6.46 -7.86 -17.51
CA ASP A 54 -5.70 -7.34 -18.64
C ASP A 54 -4.85 -6.14 -18.16
N TYR A 55 -3.73 -6.43 -17.50
CA TYR A 55 -2.87 -5.44 -16.86
C TYR A 55 -2.18 -4.56 -17.92
N ARG A 56 -2.53 -3.28 -17.95
CA ARG A 56 -2.08 -2.28 -18.91
C ARG A 56 -0.83 -1.59 -18.37
N ILE A 57 0.22 -1.45 -19.17
CA ILE A 57 1.40 -0.62 -18.79
C ILE A 57 1.14 0.84 -19.20
N SER A 58 0.02 1.41 -18.77
CA SER A 58 -0.43 2.76 -19.12
C SER A 58 0.25 3.85 -18.27
N TYR A 59 0.69 3.50 -17.05
CA TYR A 59 1.28 4.40 -16.06
C TYR A 59 2.66 4.96 -16.45
N ILE A 60 3.31 4.42 -17.50
CA ILE A 60 4.55 4.99 -18.04
C ILE A 60 4.29 6.19 -18.95
N TYR A 61 3.04 6.38 -19.38
CA TYR A 61 2.64 7.45 -20.27
C TYR A 61 2.00 8.61 -19.49
N PRO A 62 2.34 9.86 -19.86
CA PRO A 62 1.60 11.04 -19.44
C PRO A 62 0.10 10.91 -19.77
N GLU A 63 -0.74 11.52 -18.94
CA GLU A 63 -2.21 11.46 -19.05
C GLU A 63 -2.69 11.93 -20.43
N GLU A 64 -2.04 12.94 -21.02
CA GLU A 64 -2.42 13.56 -22.28
C GLU A 64 -2.28 12.64 -23.50
N ILE A 65 -1.41 11.63 -23.41
CA ILE A 65 -1.14 10.71 -24.52
C ILE A 65 -1.52 9.26 -24.21
N ARG A 66 -1.93 8.97 -22.97
CA ARG A 66 -2.19 7.60 -22.47
C ARG A 66 -3.22 6.86 -23.32
N ASP A 67 -4.30 7.52 -23.72
CA ASP A 67 -5.39 6.91 -24.50
C ASP A 67 -5.01 6.65 -25.97
N ARG A 68 -3.93 7.28 -26.45
CA ARG A 68 -3.46 7.18 -27.84
C ARG A 68 -2.20 6.35 -27.98
N ALA A 69 -1.54 6.05 -26.86
CA ALA A 69 -0.35 5.23 -26.84
C ALA A 69 -0.69 3.77 -27.13
N ASP A 70 0.22 3.08 -27.81
CA ASP A 70 0.17 1.63 -27.94
C ASP A 70 0.61 1.00 -26.62
N VAL A 71 -0.36 0.75 -25.74
CA VAL A 71 -0.12 0.28 -24.38
C VAL A 71 -0.03 -1.24 -24.36
N ALA A 72 1.10 -1.77 -23.90
CA ALA A 72 1.27 -3.20 -23.69
C ALA A 72 0.31 -3.73 -22.61
N ILE A 73 -0.28 -4.90 -22.87
CA ILE A 73 -1.25 -5.56 -22.00
C ILE A 73 -0.75 -6.97 -21.66
N PHE A 74 -0.81 -7.34 -20.38
CA PHE A 74 -0.42 -8.67 -19.91
C PHE A 74 -1.53 -9.25 -19.03
N PRO A 75 -1.91 -10.52 -19.21
CA PRO A 75 -2.83 -11.16 -18.30
C PRO A 75 -2.12 -11.38 -16.96
N LEU A 76 -2.65 -10.79 -15.88
CA LEU A 76 -2.14 -10.97 -14.52
C LEU A 76 -3.23 -11.44 -13.56
N ARG A 77 -2.93 -12.53 -12.86
CA ARG A 77 -3.79 -13.16 -11.86
C ARG A 77 -3.93 -12.29 -10.60
N LEU A 78 -5.17 -12.01 -10.22
CA LEU A 78 -5.55 -11.31 -8.99
C LEU A 78 -5.87 -12.29 -7.86
N ILE A 79 -5.05 -12.34 -6.82
CA ILE A 79 -5.09 -13.43 -5.84
C ILE A 79 -5.39 -12.95 -4.40
N THR A 80 -6.00 -13.82 -3.60
CA THR A 80 -6.19 -13.63 -2.15
C THR A 80 -5.19 -14.47 -1.37
N ARG A 81 -4.99 -14.15 -0.09
CA ARG A 81 -4.18 -14.97 0.82
C ARG A 81 -4.67 -16.43 0.87
N ASP A 82 -5.97 -16.65 0.97
CA ASP A 82 -6.54 -18.01 1.07
C ASP A 82 -6.20 -18.84 -0.16
N LYS A 83 -6.24 -18.22 -1.35
CA LYS A 83 -5.87 -18.90 -2.58
C LYS A 83 -4.37 -19.19 -2.66
N ILE A 84 -3.51 -18.28 -2.20
CA ILE A 84 -2.07 -18.55 -2.06
C ILE A 84 -1.85 -19.74 -1.12
N MET A 85 -2.52 -19.78 0.03
CA MET A 85 -2.39 -20.90 0.97
C MET A 85 -2.79 -22.23 0.33
N HIS A 86 -3.85 -22.26 -0.46
CA HIS A 86 -4.24 -23.46 -1.20
C HIS A 86 -3.15 -23.94 -2.18
N ILE A 87 -2.56 -23.02 -2.95
CA ILE A 87 -1.44 -23.31 -3.85
C ILE A 87 -0.26 -23.87 -3.06
N ILE A 88 0.09 -23.26 -1.93
CA ILE A 88 1.19 -23.69 -1.08
C ILE A 88 0.95 -25.10 -0.50
N ASP A 89 -0.26 -25.38 -0.03
CA ASP A 89 -0.63 -26.70 0.48
C ASP A 89 -0.54 -27.78 -0.62
N GLU A 90 -0.91 -27.44 -1.85
CA GLU A 90 -0.74 -28.33 -2.99
C GLU A 90 0.72 -28.54 -3.38
N SER A 91 1.54 -27.48 -3.41
CA SER A 91 2.98 -27.60 -3.63
C SER A 91 3.69 -28.42 -2.56
N ALA A 92 3.28 -28.31 -1.30
CA ALA A 92 3.80 -29.13 -0.22
C ALA A 92 3.50 -30.62 -0.46
N ARG A 93 2.25 -30.94 -0.84
CA ARG A 93 1.85 -32.32 -1.21
C ARG A 93 2.65 -32.87 -2.38
N GLU A 94 2.85 -32.08 -3.43
CA GLU A 94 3.59 -32.52 -4.63
C GLU A 94 5.10 -32.67 -4.43
N SER A 95 5.69 -31.81 -3.60
CA SER A 95 7.14 -31.82 -3.35
C SER A 95 7.54 -32.78 -2.23
N GLY A 96 6.60 -33.14 -1.35
CA GLY A 96 6.87 -33.90 -0.13
C GLY A 96 7.55 -33.09 0.97
N ALA A 97 7.69 -31.77 0.80
CA ALA A 97 8.25 -30.86 1.81
C ALA A 97 7.14 -30.21 2.65
N GLU A 98 7.42 -29.89 3.91
CA GLU A 98 6.60 -28.98 4.71
C GLU A 98 6.93 -27.53 4.30
N ILE A 99 5.91 -26.74 3.96
CA ILE A 99 6.06 -25.31 3.64
C ILE A 99 5.33 -24.51 4.71
N LYS A 100 6.07 -23.85 5.60
CA LYS A 100 5.50 -23.10 6.71
C LYS A 100 5.37 -21.61 6.37
N PRO A 101 4.17 -21.01 6.40
CA PRO A 101 4.03 -19.57 6.27
C PRO A 101 4.64 -18.84 7.47
N LEU A 102 5.47 -17.84 7.21
CA LEU A 102 6.08 -16.97 8.23
C LEU A 102 5.38 -15.62 8.32
N ALA A 103 5.05 -15.02 7.17
CA ALA A 103 4.42 -13.71 7.11
C ALA A 103 3.60 -13.52 5.83
N PHE A 104 2.56 -12.70 5.93
CA PHE A 104 1.85 -12.12 4.79
C PHE A 104 1.73 -10.62 5.00
N PHE A 105 1.89 -9.85 3.92
CA PHE A 105 1.62 -8.43 3.95
C PHE A 105 1.25 -7.89 2.56
N ASP A 106 0.37 -6.90 2.56
CA ASP A 106 0.05 -6.09 1.40
C ASP A 106 1.07 -4.94 1.25
N ARG A 107 1.30 -4.50 0.02
CA ARG A 107 2.16 -3.35 -0.29
C ARG A 107 1.54 -2.42 -1.31
N SER A 108 1.92 -1.14 -1.22
CA SER A 108 1.57 -0.10 -2.18
C SER A 108 0.07 0.13 -2.26
N ILE A 109 -0.57 0.30 -1.10
CA ILE A 109 -1.98 0.71 -1.01
C ILE A 109 -2.10 2.18 -1.44
N LEU A 110 -1.18 3.04 -0.99
CA LEU A 110 -1.16 4.47 -1.32
C LEU A 110 -0.50 4.78 -2.67
N ILE A 111 0.48 3.97 -3.08
CA ILE A 111 1.39 4.27 -4.20
C ILE A 111 1.41 3.18 -5.27
N GLY A 112 0.28 2.49 -5.44
CA GLY A 112 0.06 1.55 -6.53
C GLY A 112 0.37 2.18 -7.90
N ARG A 113 0.70 1.35 -8.90
CA ARG A 113 1.05 1.87 -10.24
C ARG A 113 -0.16 2.39 -11.01
N HIS A 114 -1.33 1.88 -10.71
CA HIS A 114 -2.61 2.23 -11.32
C HIS A 114 -3.42 3.22 -10.50
N THR A 115 -2.95 3.59 -9.31
CA THR A 115 -3.57 4.59 -8.44
C THR A 115 -3.82 5.91 -9.18
N ASP A 116 -2.87 6.36 -10.01
CA ASP A 116 -2.98 7.62 -10.76
C ASP A 116 -3.58 7.44 -12.18
N THR A 117 -3.86 6.20 -12.64
CA THR A 117 -4.30 5.97 -14.02
C THR A 117 -5.81 5.91 -14.19
N GLY A 118 -6.52 5.40 -13.18
CA GLY A 118 -7.98 5.22 -13.24
C GLY A 118 -8.45 4.10 -14.18
N ASP A 119 -7.55 3.25 -14.70
CA ASP A 119 -7.90 2.21 -15.68
C ASP A 119 -8.91 1.17 -15.16
N TYR A 120 -8.91 0.90 -13.85
CA TYR A 120 -9.71 -0.17 -13.22
C TYR A 120 -10.51 0.28 -12.00
N ASN A 121 -10.44 1.58 -11.69
CA ASN A 121 -11.27 2.24 -10.70
C ASN A 121 -11.26 3.74 -11.00
N LYS A 122 -12.37 4.28 -11.50
CA LYS A 122 -12.53 5.71 -11.77
C LYS A 122 -12.46 6.60 -10.53
N ASN A 123 -12.66 6.02 -9.34
CA ASN A 123 -12.63 6.71 -8.05
C ASN A 123 -11.26 6.58 -7.34
N CYS A 124 -10.24 6.08 -8.04
CA CYS A 124 -8.91 5.99 -7.45
C CYS A 124 -8.29 7.39 -7.27
N PRO A 125 -7.78 7.72 -6.08
CA PRO A 125 -7.19 9.03 -5.84
C PRO A 125 -5.82 9.14 -6.53
N LYS A 126 -5.49 10.31 -7.09
CA LYS A 126 -4.19 10.57 -7.75
C LYS A 126 -3.08 10.84 -6.71
N LEU A 127 -2.78 9.84 -5.89
CA LEU A 127 -1.89 9.97 -4.73
C LEU A 127 -0.42 9.77 -5.04
N ARG A 128 -0.07 8.94 -6.04
CA ARG A 128 1.31 8.48 -6.18
C ARG A 128 2.27 9.64 -6.41
N THR A 129 1.87 10.60 -7.24
CA THR A 129 2.65 11.82 -7.50
C THR A 129 2.80 12.68 -6.25
N GLN A 130 1.72 12.91 -5.50
CA GLN A 130 1.73 13.74 -4.29
C GLN A 130 2.48 13.09 -3.12
N VAL A 131 2.39 11.77 -2.97
CA VAL A 131 3.16 11.03 -1.96
C VAL A 131 4.64 11.05 -2.30
N ASN A 132 5.01 10.98 -3.58
CA ASN A 132 6.41 11.08 -3.99
C ASN A 132 6.99 12.48 -3.72
N SER A 133 6.22 13.56 -3.93
CA SER A 133 6.70 14.92 -3.70
C SER A 133 7.05 15.20 -2.22
N LEU A 134 6.48 14.45 -1.27
CA LEU A 134 6.88 14.51 0.14
C LEU A 134 8.36 14.18 0.36
N PHE A 135 8.99 13.45 -0.56
CA PHE A 135 10.40 13.06 -0.50
C PHE A 135 11.31 13.91 -1.40
N GLU A 136 10.74 14.87 -2.13
CA GLU A 136 11.50 15.72 -3.05
C GLU A 136 12.11 16.92 -2.30
N GLY A 137 13.44 16.98 -2.30
CA GLY A 137 14.15 18.07 -1.63
C GLY A 137 13.78 19.44 -2.20
N TYR A 138 13.54 20.41 -1.32
CA TYR A 138 13.12 21.78 -1.66
C TYR A 138 11.79 21.90 -2.42
N VAL A 139 10.99 20.84 -2.45
CA VAL A 139 9.61 20.88 -2.96
C VAL A 139 8.66 20.84 -1.76
N ARG A 140 7.71 21.78 -1.73
CA ARG A 140 6.61 21.74 -0.76
C ARG A 140 5.40 21.12 -1.43
N THR A 141 4.97 20.00 -0.90
CA THR A 141 3.75 19.32 -1.31
C THR A 141 2.54 20.10 -0.83
N ASP A 142 1.53 20.23 -1.67
CA ASP A 142 0.20 20.62 -1.22
C ASP A 142 -0.39 19.47 -0.41
N LEU A 143 -0.35 19.57 0.92
CA LEU A 143 -0.78 18.49 1.81
C LEU A 143 -2.28 18.18 1.68
N GLU A 144 -3.11 19.14 1.27
CA GLU A 144 -4.54 18.89 1.07
C GLU A 144 -4.78 17.96 -0.12
N SER A 145 -3.88 17.96 -1.12
CA SER A 145 -3.95 17.05 -2.27
C SER A 145 -3.71 15.57 -1.93
N LEU A 146 -3.23 15.28 -0.71
CA LEU A 146 -3.07 13.92 -0.19
C LEU A 146 -4.36 13.36 0.45
N LEU A 147 -5.38 14.20 0.67
CA LEU A 147 -6.63 13.77 1.29
C LEU A 147 -7.45 12.91 0.31
N VAL A 148 -8.00 11.81 0.83
CA VAL A 148 -8.76 10.84 0.05
C VAL A 148 -10.23 10.87 0.45
N ASP A 149 -11.11 11.08 -0.52
CA ASP A 149 -12.54 10.79 -0.39
C ASP A 149 -12.82 9.37 -0.88
N TYR A 150 -12.84 8.41 0.06
CA TYR A 150 -12.98 7.00 -0.28
C TYR A 150 -14.39 6.68 -0.77
N VAL A 151 -14.50 5.98 -1.91
CA VAL A 151 -15.79 5.55 -2.46
C VAL A 151 -15.99 4.04 -2.22
N PRO A 152 -16.92 3.65 -1.34
CA PRO A 152 -17.19 2.24 -1.04
C PRO A 152 -17.91 1.55 -2.22
N LEU A 153 -17.72 0.23 -2.34
CA LEU A 153 -18.47 -0.61 -3.28
C LEU A 153 -19.56 -1.40 -2.55
N GLN A 154 -20.78 -1.41 -3.10
CA GLN A 154 -21.91 -2.12 -2.50
C GLN A 154 -21.60 -3.62 -2.31
N ASP A 155 -22.08 -4.20 -1.21
CA ASP A 155 -21.92 -5.62 -0.83
C ASP A 155 -20.49 -6.08 -0.45
N PHE A 156 -19.52 -5.14 -0.38
CA PHE A 156 -18.14 -5.41 0.06
C PHE A 156 -17.82 -4.88 1.46
N GLY A 157 -18.75 -5.02 2.41
CA GLY A 157 -18.65 -4.39 3.74
C GLY A 157 -17.33 -4.61 4.48
N TYR A 158 -16.77 -5.83 4.45
CA TYR A 158 -15.46 -6.10 5.08
C TYR A 158 -14.31 -5.31 4.43
N LEU A 159 -14.27 -5.22 3.10
CA LEU A 159 -13.24 -4.47 2.37
C LEU A 159 -13.43 -2.96 2.57
N ASN A 160 -14.67 -2.49 2.50
CA ASN A 160 -15.00 -1.08 2.71
C ASN A 160 -14.58 -0.62 4.11
N ASN A 161 -14.91 -1.41 5.14
CA ASN A 161 -14.52 -1.09 6.52
C ASN A 161 -12.99 -0.93 6.66
N PHE A 162 -12.20 -1.76 5.97
CA PHE A 162 -10.75 -1.59 5.97
C PHE A 162 -10.32 -0.28 5.30
N PHE A 163 -10.75 -0.04 4.06
CA PHE A 163 -10.31 1.14 3.31
C PHE A 163 -10.82 2.44 3.94
N GLU A 164 -12.04 2.47 4.46
CA GLU A 164 -12.57 3.59 5.23
C GLU A 164 -11.68 3.89 6.44
N MET A 165 -11.36 2.88 7.26
CA MET A 165 -10.50 3.05 8.42
C MET A 165 -9.07 3.49 8.02
N PHE A 166 -8.53 2.91 6.95
CA PHE A 166 -7.20 3.20 6.44
C PHE A 166 -7.11 4.65 5.93
N PHE A 167 -7.97 5.04 5.00
CA PHE A 167 -7.98 6.40 4.44
C PHE A 167 -8.38 7.45 5.48
N MET A 168 -9.32 7.15 6.40
CA MET A 168 -9.60 8.03 7.53
C MET A 168 -8.36 8.25 8.39
N SER A 169 -7.57 7.20 8.65
CA SER A 169 -6.33 7.33 9.44
C SER A 169 -5.28 8.17 8.71
N CYS A 170 -5.08 7.95 7.41
CA CYS A 170 -4.20 8.77 6.58
C CYS A 170 -4.64 10.24 6.58
N ASN A 171 -5.92 10.51 6.30
CA ASN A 171 -6.48 11.85 6.27
C ASN A 171 -6.33 12.55 7.63
N THR A 172 -6.58 11.83 8.72
CA THR A 172 -6.42 12.37 10.08
C THR A 172 -4.97 12.76 10.36
N LEU A 173 -3.99 11.93 9.96
CA LEU A 173 -2.57 12.26 10.11
C LEU A 173 -2.17 13.48 9.27
N ILE A 174 -2.69 13.58 8.04
CA ILE A 174 -2.43 14.71 7.14
C ILE A 174 -3.02 16.00 7.73
N GLN A 175 -4.30 16.00 8.12
CA GLN A 175 -4.97 17.14 8.73
C GLN A 175 -4.31 17.55 10.05
N TYR A 176 -3.90 16.58 10.86
CA TYR A 176 -3.14 16.83 12.08
C TYR A 176 -1.82 17.54 11.77
N THR A 177 -1.07 17.07 10.76
CA THR A 177 0.18 17.71 10.33
C THR A 177 -0.04 19.11 9.78
N ILE A 178 -1.07 19.33 8.96
CA ILE A 178 -1.47 20.66 8.46
C ILE A 178 -1.74 21.61 9.64
N SER A 179 -2.48 21.14 10.64
CA SER A 179 -2.81 21.93 11.83
C SER A 179 -1.56 22.31 12.62
N LEU A 180 -0.65 21.36 12.87
CA LEU A 180 0.62 21.64 13.54
C LEU A 180 1.46 22.67 12.78
N LEU A 181 1.53 22.56 11.44
CA LEU A 181 2.27 23.50 10.60
C LEU A 181 1.63 24.90 10.54
N SER A 182 0.30 25.00 10.71
CA SER A 182 -0.43 26.27 10.69
C SER A 182 -0.34 27.02 12.01
N GLU A 183 -0.27 26.30 13.12
CA GLU A 183 -0.13 26.87 14.47
C GLU A 183 1.32 27.15 14.84
N TYR A 184 2.29 26.64 14.07
CA TYR A 184 3.70 26.85 14.36
C TYR A 184 4.16 28.29 14.08
N ASP A 185 4.67 28.96 15.10
CA ASP A 185 5.30 30.27 14.99
C ASP A 185 6.83 30.14 15.00
N SER A 186 7.45 30.44 13.85
CA SER A 186 8.90 30.37 13.68
C SER A 186 9.68 31.46 14.43
N GLU A 187 9.03 32.55 14.83
CA GLU A 187 9.66 33.65 15.56
C GLU A 187 9.69 33.37 17.06
N THR A 188 8.62 32.78 17.59
CA THR A 188 8.51 32.47 19.02
C THR A 188 8.89 31.03 19.37
N GLU A 189 9.17 30.19 18.37
CA GLU A 189 9.47 28.76 18.50
C GLU A 189 8.41 28.02 19.34
N ASN A 190 7.16 28.51 19.29
CA ASN A 190 6.04 28.00 20.07
C ASN A 190 4.93 27.48 19.17
N MET A 191 4.18 26.52 19.72
CA MET A 191 2.96 25.97 19.12
C MET A 191 1.82 26.16 20.13
N PRO A 192 1.05 27.25 20.03
CA PRO A 192 0.06 27.63 21.05
C PRO A 192 -1.11 26.65 21.12
N THR A 193 -1.46 26.02 20.00
CA THR A 193 -2.53 25.03 19.93
C THR A 193 -1.98 23.73 19.33
N VAL A 194 -2.19 22.61 20.03
CA VAL A 194 -1.90 21.28 19.53
C VAL A 194 -3.23 20.52 19.44
N PRO A 195 -3.61 19.97 18.26
CA PRO A 195 -4.83 19.18 18.17
C PRO A 195 -4.78 17.96 19.08
N ASP A 196 -5.93 17.56 19.63
CA ASP A 196 -6.01 16.39 20.50
C ASP A 196 -5.82 15.08 19.71
N VAL A 197 -5.07 14.16 20.30
CA VAL A 197 -4.99 12.77 19.83
C VAL A 197 -6.08 11.98 20.55
N LEU A 198 -7.12 11.59 19.81
CA LEU A 198 -8.31 10.99 20.41
C LEU A 198 -8.08 9.53 20.81
N PRO A 199 -8.64 9.06 21.94
CA PRO A 199 -8.33 7.75 22.51
C PRO A 199 -8.83 6.59 21.65
N TYR A 200 -9.83 6.82 20.79
CA TYR A 200 -10.40 5.81 19.91
C TYR A 200 -9.65 5.63 18.59
N TYR A 201 -8.64 6.46 18.30
CA TYR A 201 -7.82 6.27 17.10
C TYR A 201 -7.01 4.96 17.17
N PRO A 202 -6.76 4.31 16.02
CA PRO A 202 -5.87 3.15 15.95
C PRO A 202 -4.48 3.49 16.51
N GLU A 203 -3.84 2.52 17.17
CA GLU A 203 -2.50 2.74 17.75
C GLU A 203 -1.44 3.19 16.72
N PRO A 204 -1.38 2.62 15.49
CA PRO A 204 -0.45 3.10 14.47
C PRO A 204 -0.62 4.59 14.15
N LEU A 205 -1.86 5.09 14.13
CA LEU A 205 -2.17 6.50 13.91
C LEU A 205 -1.67 7.38 15.06
N LYS A 206 -1.92 6.98 16.30
CA LYS A 206 -1.45 7.72 17.48
C LYS A 206 0.07 7.82 17.50
N GLU A 207 0.78 6.72 17.24
CA GLU A 207 2.24 6.69 17.15
C GLU A 207 2.77 7.65 16.09
N ALA A 208 2.14 7.66 14.90
CA ALA A 208 2.49 8.56 13.81
C ALA A 208 2.23 10.04 14.19
N MET A 209 1.08 10.36 14.78
CA MET A 209 0.74 11.72 15.24
C MET A 209 1.73 12.22 16.30
N HIS A 210 2.07 11.39 17.29
CA HIS A 210 3.06 11.74 18.31
C HIS A 210 4.47 11.93 17.71
N SER A 211 4.82 11.16 16.67
CA SER A 211 6.10 11.31 15.98
C SER A 211 6.16 12.60 15.17
N MET A 212 5.11 12.93 14.40
CA MET A 212 5.00 14.20 13.67
C MET A 212 5.07 15.40 14.60
N ARG A 213 4.36 15.37 15.74
CA ARG A 213 4.42 16.44 16.74
C ARG A 213 5.83 16.67 17.24
N ARG A 214 6.49 15.61 17.74
CA ARG A 214 7.86 15.71 18.27
C ARG A 214 8.85 16.20 17.23
N LEU A 215 8.68 15.80 15.97
CA LEU A 215 9.52 16.28 14.88
C LEU A 215 9.35 17.78 14.66
N ILE A 216 8.11 18.26 14.54
CA ILE A 216 7.84 19.67 14.25
C ILE A 216 8.30 20.54 15.42
N GLU A 217 8.01 20.16 16.67
CA GLU A 217 8.53 20.83 17.88
C GLU A 217 10.07 20.81 17.91
N GLY A 218 10.70 19.69 17.57
CA GLY A 218 12.15 19.52 17.61
C GLY A 218 12.92 20.18 16.46
N ALA A 219 12.25 20.47 15.34
CA ALA A 219 12.84 21.13 14.18
C ALA A 219 12.70 22.66 14.23
N ALA A 220 11.99 23.19 15.22
CA ALA A 220 11.64 24.60 15.35
C ALA A 220 12.84 25.57 15.31
N TRP A 221 13.95 25.19 15.93
CA TRP A 221 15.16 26.00 16.03
C TRP A 221 15.92 26.19 14.70
N LEU A 222 15.57 25.43 13.65
CA LEU A 222 16.25 25.48 12.36
C LEU A 222 15.78 26.69 11.54
N LYS A 223 16.62 27.73 11.48
CA LYS A 223 16.32 29.00 10.77
C LYS A 223 16.76 29.03 9.31
N TRP A 224 17.50 28.02 8.86
CA TRP A 224 18.10 27.98 7.53
C TRP A 224 17.70 26.69 6.82
N GLY A 225 17.38 26.80 5.52
CA GLY A 225 16.83 25.71 4.73
C GLY A 225 15.31 25.62 4.85
N ASP A 226 14.68 24.95 3.88
CA ASP A 226 13.24 24.71 3.93
C ASP A 226 12.97 23.46 4.79
N VAL A 227 12.87 23.65 6.11
CA VAL A 227 12.69 22.56 7.09
C VAL A 227 11.42 21.76 6.80
N ARG A 228 10.36 22.44 6.35
CA ARG A 228 9.12 21.78 5.94
C ARG A 228 9.40 20.79 4.81
N ALA A 229 9.95 21.26 3.69
CA ALA A 229 10.22 20.44 2.52
C ALA A 229 11.28 19.34 2.76
N ASN A 230 12.30 19.62 3.58
CA ASN A 230 13.48 18.73 3.68
C ASN A 230 13.47 17.80 4.89
N VAL A 231 12.62 18.05 5.90
CA VAL A 231 12.59 17.27 7.15
C VAL A 231 11.17 16.81 7.48
N ILE A 232 10.22 17.74 7.54
CA ILE A 232 8.86 17.45 8.02
C ILE A 232 8.07 16.62 7.01
N GLU A 233 8.01 17.05 5.75
CA GLU A 233 7.29 16.33 4.70
C GLU A 233 7.85 14.93 4.41
N PRO A 234 9.18 14.71 4.35
CA PRO A 234 9.72 13.35 4.23
C PRO A 234 9.31 12.44 5.40
N HIS A 235 9.25 12.99 6.62
CA HIS A 235 8.80 12.23 7.78
C HIS A 235 7.30 11.95 7.78
N LEU A 236 6.47 12.86 7.23
CA LEU A 236 5.07 12.58 6.95
C LEU A 236 4.96 11.41 5.97
N GLY A 237 5.76 11.40 4.90
CA GLY A 237 5.83 10.29 3.94
C GLY A 237 6.20 8.95 4.62
N TYR A 238 7.20 8.95 5.50
CA TYR A 238 7.55 7.76 6.29
C TYR A 238 6.43 7.35 7.27
N SER A 239 5.74 8.31 7.86
CA SER A 239 4.63 8.05 8.78
C SER A 239 3.43 7.43 8.06
N LEU A 240 3.08 7.93 6.87
CA LEU A 240 2.05 7.33 6.00
C LEU A 240 2.42 5.91 5.59
N ARG A 241 3.69 5.67 5.25
CA ARG A 241 4.19 4.32 4.96
C ARG A 241 4.10 3.39 6.18
N LYS A 242 4.41 3.88 7.38
CA LYS A 242 4.26 3.10 8.61
C LYS A 242 2.79 2.73 8.86
N LEU A 243 1.85 3.65 8.63
CA LEU A 243 0.42 3.33 8.69
C LEU A 243 0.05 2.21 7.72
N GLU A 244 0.51 2.27 6.46
CA GLU A 244 0.31 1.19 5.49
C GLU A 244 0.83 -0.15 6.03
N MET A 245 2.06 -0.17 6.54
CA MET A 245 2.70 -1.41 7.02
C MET A 245 2.01 -2.02 8.24
N ASP A 246 1.53 -1.19 9.16
CA ASP A 246 0.98 -1.65 10.45
C ASP A 246 -0.53 -1.94 10.38
N MET A 247 -1.26 -1.30 9.45
CA MET A 247 -2.70 -1.48 9.31
C MET A 247 -3.09 -2.55 8.29
N GLN A 248 -2.24 -2.82 7.31
CA GLN A 248 -2.56 -3.78 6.25
C GLN A 248 -2.82 -5.20 6.80
N PRO A 249 -3.80 -5.95 6.23
CA PRO A 249 -4.18 -7.26 6.75
C PRO A 249 -3.43 -8.43 6.11
N GLY A 250 -2.70 -8.21 5.02
CA GLY A 250 -1.99 -9.25 4.27
C GLY A 250 -2.96 -10.19 3.56
N THR A 251 -4.06 -9.66 3.03
CA THR A 251 -5.13 -10.45 2.40
C THR A 251 -5.36 -10.14 0.92
N GLY A 252 -4.57 -9.24 0.35
CA GLY A 252 -4.65 -8.82 -1.05
C GLY A 252 -5.26 -7.44 -1.22
N MET A 253 -5.17 -6.55 -0.22
CA MET A 253 -5.72 -5.19 -0.27
C MET A 253 -4.77 -4.15 -0.86
N GLY A 254 -3.50 -4.49 -1.08
CA GLY A 254 -2.53 -3.65 -1.78
C GLY A 254 -2.34 -4.05 -3.23
N HIS A 255 -1.60 -3.24 -3.97
CA HIS A 255 -1.14 -3.57 -5.32
C HIS A 255 -0.51 -4.97 -5.36
N SER A 256 0.36 -5.24 -4.38
CA SER A 256 1.03 -6.51 -4.21
C SER A 256 0.63 -7.17 -2.90
N LEU A 257 0.41 -8.48 -2.94
CA LEU A 257 0.33 -9.38 -1.81
C LEU A 257 1.59 -10.24 -1.76
N VAL A 258 2.33 -10.15 -0.66
CA VAL A 258 3.58 -10.89 -0.45
C VAL A 258 3.38 -11.96 0.61
N GLY A 259 3.88 -13.15 0.32
CA GLY A 259 4.00 -14.25 1.29
C GLY A 259 5.46 -14.65 1.50
N ILE A 260 5.86 -14.88 2.75
CA ILE A 260 7.16 -15.42 3.12
C ILE A 260 6.95 -16.79 3.76
N PHE A 261 7.71 -17.79 3.31
CA PHE A 261 7.56 -19.18 3.70
C PHE A 261 8.92 -19.80 4.03
N GLU A 262 8.97 -20.67 5.05
CA GLU A 262 10.12 -21.53 5.38
C GLU A 262 9.89 -22.94 4.80
N ILE A 263 10.85 -23.45 4.05
CA ILE A 263 10.83 -24.82 3.51
C ILE A 263 11.50 -25.76 4.51
N ARG A 264 10.81 -26.82 4.91
CA ARG A 264 11.25 -27.83 5.88
C ARG A 264 11.18 -29.22 5.22
N LYS A 265 12.29 -29.95 5.23
CA LYS A 265 12.47 -31.24 4.56
C LYS A 265 12.60 -32.37 5.56
#